data_AF-A0ABD3AH59-F1
#
_entry.id   AF-A0ABD3AH59-F1
#
_cell.length_a   1.000
_cell.length_b   1.000
_cell.length_c   1.000
_cell.angle_alpha   90.00
_cell.angle_beta   90.00
_cell.angle_gamma   90.00
#
_symmetry.space_group_name_H-M   'P 1'
#
loop_
_entity.id
_entity.type
_entity.pdbx_description
1 polymer ?
#
loop_
_entity_poly.entity_id
_entity_poly.type
_entity_poly.pdbx_seq_one_letter_code
_entity_poly.pdbx_strand_id
1 'polypeptide(L)'
;MEHLLVANGPLLVENDRAKEINEFLETKPGVKGLVDTGIVKIPKMYIHEENTLSAYPTNSNLQVPPIDLRGLECGERIEIVDQIRRASETWGALPGDQSWSIH
;
A
#
# COMPACT_ATOMS: atom_id res chain seq x y z
N MET A 1 -38.22 -17.02 30.88
CA MET A 1 -38.53 -16.29 29.64
C MET A 1 -38.11 -14.85 29.92
N GLU A 2 -37.09 -14.26 29.33
CA GLU A 2 -36.36 -14.58 28.10
C GLU A 2 -34.85 -14.30 28.28
N HIS A 3 -34.03 -15.13 27.63
CA HIS A 3 -32.62 -14.90 27.38
C HIS A 3 -32.47 -13.94 26.19
N LEU A 4 -31.52 -12.99 26.21
CA LEU A 4 -30.78 -12.52 25.03
C LEU A 4 -29.68 -11.55 25.49
N LEU A 5 -28.46 -12.03 25.74
CA LEU A 5 -27.36 -12.28 24.80
C LEU A 5 -26.48 -11.04 24.57
N VAL A 6 -25.26 -11.17 25.07
CA VAL A 6 -24.00 -10.57 24.62
C VAL A 6 -24.07 -10.07 23.18
N ALA A 7 -23.96 -8.76 23.01
CA ALA A 7 -23.57 -8.13 21.74
C ALA A 7 -22.42 -7.14 21.98
N ASN A 8 -21.45 -7.52 22.82
CA ASN A 8 -20.15 -6.85 22.88
C ASN A 8 -19.14 -7.65 22.04
N GLY A 9 -19.38 -7.67 20.72
CA GLY A 9 -18.56 -8.37 19.73
C GLY A 9 -18.34 -7.50 18.47
N PRO A 10 -17.46 -7.92 17.55
CA PRO A 10 -16.70 -7.07 16.61
C PRO A 10 -17.50 -6.21 15.62
N LEU A 11 -18.82 -6.40 15.54
CA LEU A 11 -19.68 -5.85 14.50
C LEU A 11 -19.96 -4.34 14.64
N LEU A 12 -19.75 -3.74 15.83
CA LEU A 12 -19.96 -2.30 16.03
C LEU A 12 -18.77 -1.45 15.54
N VAL A 13 -17.55 -2.00 15.60
CA VAL A 13 -16.32 -1.28 15.24
C VAL A 13 -16.22 -1.04 13.73
N GLU A 14 -16.75 -1.97 12.94
CA GLU A 14 -16.68 -1.92 11.47
C GLU A 14 -17.65 -0.90 10.87
N ASN A 15 -18.81 -0.69 11.52
CA ASN A 15 -19.81 0.30 11.12
C ASN A 15 -19.35 1.74 11.37
N ASP A 16 -18.64 1.98 12.47
CA ASP A 16 -18.11 3.31 12.82
C ASP A 16 -17.03 3.76 11.82
N ARG A 17 -16.15 2.86 11.39
CA ARG A 17 -15.08 3.17 10.42
C ARG A 17 -15.65 3.51 9.04
N ALA A 18 -16.62 2.75 8.55
CA ALA A 18 -17.23 3.01 7.24
C ALA A 18 -17.94 4.36 7.21
N LYS A 19 -18.62 4.72 8.30
CA LYS A 19 -19.26 6.03 8.46
C LYS A 19 -18.25 7.18 8.48
N GLU A 20 -17.18 7.06 9.26
CA GLU A 20 -16.10 8.07 9.30
C GLU A 20 -15.47 8.29 7.92
N ILE A 21 -15.25 7.22 7.14
CA ILE A 21 -14.73 7.30 5.78
C ILE A 21 -15.70 8.07 4.87
N ASN A 22 -16.99 7.76 4.93
CA ASN A 22 -17.98 8.43 4.09
C ASN A 22 -18.09 9.93 4.41
N GLU A 23 -18.20 10.28 5.70
CA GLU A 23 -18.22 11.67 6.16
C GLU A 23 -16.98 12.43 5.70
N PHE A 24 -15.80 11.79 5.77
CA PHE A 24 -14.57 12.39 5.29
C PHE A 24 -14.57 12.62 3.77
N LEU A 25 -14.95 11.61 2.98
CA LEU A 25 -15.00 11.74 1.51
C LEU A 25 -15.96 12.86 1.09
N GLU A 26 -17.07 13.02 1.80
CA GLU A 26 -18.04 14.09 1.59
C GLU A 26 -17.49 15.50 1.88
N THR A 27 -16.48 15.64 2.74
CA THR A 27 -15.87 16.95 3.01
C THR A 27 -15.24 17.56 1.76
N LYS A 28 -14.68 16.72 0.86
CA LYS A 28 -14.00 17.04 -0.43
C LYS A 28 -12.54 17.53 -0.45
N PRO A 29 -11.93 18.16 0.59
CA PRO A 29 -10.54 18.65 0.48
C PRO A 29 -9.50 17.53 0.64
N GLY A 30 -9.91 16.30 0.93
CA GLY A 30 -9.03 15.15 1.08
C GLY A 30 -7.99 15.35 2.18
N VAL A 31 -6.89 14.58 2.13
CA VAL A 31 -5.86 14.58 3.19
C VAL A 31 -5.21 15.96 3.35
N LYS A 32 -5.08 16.72 2.26
CA LYS A 32 -4.56 18.09 2.30
C LYS A 32 -5.40 19.00 3.19
N GLY A 33 -6.74 18.88 3.16
CA GLY A 33 -7.61 19.64 4.05
C GLY A 33 -7.42 19.33 5.54
N LEU A 34 -7.10 18.07 5.88
CA LEU A 34 -6.78 17.70 7.25
C LEU A 34 -5.48 18.38 7.71
N VAL A 35 -4.47 18.41 6.84
CA VAL A 35 -3.19 19.05 7.16
C VAL A 35 -3.36 20.56 7.32
N ASP A 36 -4.05 21.20 6.37
CA ASP A 36 -4.24 22.66 6.35
C ASP A 36 -5.05 23.17 7.56
N THR A 37 -5.93 22.33 8.14
CA THR A 37 -6.73 22.68 9.34
C THR A 37 -5.97 22.51 10.66
N GLY A 38 -4.74 21.97 10.63
CA GLY A 38 -3.89 21.84 11.80
C GLY A 38 -4.36 20.79 12.80
N ILE A 39 -4.92 19.66 12.32
CA ILE A 39 -5.39 18.59 13.20
C ILE A 39 -4.26 18.11 14.13
N VAL A 40 -4.58 17.96 15.42
CA VAL A 40 -3.64 17.47 16.44
C VAL A 40 -3.79 15.97 16.70
N LYS A 41 -4.84 15.34 16.17
CA LYS A 41 -5.13 13.91 16.28
C LYS A 41 -5.49 13.35 14.91
N ILE A 42 -4.86 12.23 14.55
CA ILE A 42 -5.13 11.51 13.31
C ILE A 42 -6.50 10.80 13.42
N PRO A 43 -7.42 10.98 12.46
CA PRO A 43 -8.69 10.24 12.44
C PRO A 43 -8.47 8.72 12.40
N LYS A 44 -9.32 7.95 13.10
CA LYS A 44 -9.14 6.50 13.28
C LYS A 44 -9.08 5.75 11.95
N MET A 45 -9.81 6.20 10.94
CA MET A 45 -9.78 5.63 9.58
C MET A 45 -8.37 5.58 8.92
N TYR A 46 -7.42 6.43 9.34
CA TYR A 46 -6.03 6.40 8.85
C TYR A 46 -5.09 5.56 9.72
N ILE A 47 -5.55 5.11 10.88
CA ILE A 47 -4.77 4.28 11.78
C ILE A 47 -4.87 2.84 11.29
N HIS A 48 -3.73 2.28 10.94
CA HIS A 48 -3.62 0.87 10.55
C HIS A 48 -3.59 0.00 11.80
N GLU A 49 -4.24 -1.17 11.76
CA GLU A 49 -4.16 -2.11 12.87
C GLU A 49 -2.74 -2.65 13.00
N GLU A 50 -2.30 -2.90 14.23
CA GLU A 50 -0.92 -3.31 14.54
C GLU A 50 -0.48 -4.56 13.76
N ASN A 51 -1.39 -5.51 13.54
CA ASN A 51 -1.15 -6.72 12.74
C ASN A 51 -0.85 -6.41 11.25
N THR A 52 -1.40 -5.31 10.72
CA THR A 52 -1.07 -4.87 9.35
C THR A 52 0.27 -4.14 9.29
N LEU A 53 0.66 -3.44 10.37
CA LEU A 53 1.93 -2.74 10.49
C LEU A 53 3.12 -3.70 10.64
N SER A 54 2.94 -4.82 11.35
CA SER A 54 3.98 -5.86 11.47
C SER A 54 4.33 -6.55 10.14
N ALA A 55 3.44 -6.47 9.13
CA ALA A 55 3.71 -6.98 7.79
C ALA A 55 4.62 -6.07 6.96
N TYR A 56 4.82 -4.82 7.37
CA TYR A 56 5.71 -3.89 6.69
C TYR A 56 7.10 -3.91 7.35
N PRO A 57 8.13 -4.48 6.70
CA PRO A 57 9.47 -4.44 7.24
C PRO A 57 9.96 -2.99 7.31
N THR A 58 10.15 -2.47 8.52
CA THR A 58 10.67 -1.11 8.78
C THR A 58 12.14 -0.95 8.40
N ASN A 59 12.86 -2.07 8.26
CA ASN A 59 14.25 -2.13 7.82
C ASN A 59 14.38 -3.15 6.70
N SER A 60 13.96 -2.77 5.51
CA SER A 60 14.28 -3.54 4.32
C SER A 60 15.59 -2.95 3.76
N ASN A 61 16.71 -3.67 3.87
CA ASN A 61 17.98 -3.33 3.19
C ASN A 61 17.85 -3.55 1.67
N LEU A 62 16.69 -3.20 1.13
CA LEU A 62 16.29 -3.39 -0.24
C LEU A 62 16.96 -2.31 -1.09
N GLN A 63 18.11 -2.65 -1.66
CA GLN A 63 18.81 -1.78 -2.60
C GLN A 63 18.35 -2.08 -4.02
N VAL A 64 17.50 -1.21 -4.57
CA VAL A 64 17.13 -1.26 -5.98
C VAL A 64 18.39 -1.08 -6.84
N PRO A 65 18.72 -2.03 -7.74
CA PRO A 65 19.92 -1.94 -8.54
C PRO A 65 19.80 -0.76 -9.53
N PRO A 66 20.75 0.19 -9.55
CA PRO A 66 20.77 1.23 -10.58
C PRO A 66 21.11 0.60 -11.93
N ILE A 67 20.38 0.99 -12.97
CA ILE A 67 20.65 0.57 -14.36
C ILE A 67 21.16 1.78 -15.11
N ASP A 68 22.38 1.68 -15.65
CA ASP A 68 22.98 2.75 -16.44
C ASP A 68 22.55 2.65 -17.90
N LEU A 69 21.87 3.69 -18.39
CA LEU A 69 21.33 3.74 -19.74
C LEU A 69 22.25 4.45 -20.75
N ARG A 70 23.41 4.97 -20.32
CA ARG A 70 24.32 5.75 -21.18
C ARG A 70 24.83 4.95 -22.38
N GLY A 71 24.95 3.63 -22.26
CA GLY A 71 25.39 2.74 -23.32
C GLY A 71 24.40 2.51 -24.48
N LEU A 72 23.17 3.03 -24.40
CA LEU A 72 22.14 2.81 -25.42
C LEU A 72 22.56 3.35 -26.80
N GLU A 73 23.26 4.49 -26.84
CA GLU A 73 23.75 5.10 -28.08
C GLU A 73 25.06 4.46 -28.59
N CYS A 74 25.76 3.72 -27.72
CA CYS A 74 27.06 3.12 -28.01
C CYS A 74 26.99 1.62 -28.37
N GLY A 75 25.78 1.07 -28.57
CA GLY A 75 25.59 -0.31 -28.97
C GLY A 75 25.45 -1.32 -27.82
N GLU A 76 25.39 -0.87 -26.57
CA GLU A 76 25.26 -1.72 -25.38
C GLU A 76 23.80 -2.07 -25.05
N ARG A 77 22.88 -1.82 -25.99
CA ARG A 77 21.43 -2.01 -25.82
C ARG A 77 21.08 -3.41 -25.32
N ILE A 78 21.76 -4.45 -25.80
CA ILE A 78 21.49 -5.85 -25.40
C ILE A 78 21.76 -6.05 -23.90
N GLU A 79 22.92 -5.58 -23.42
CA GLU A 79 23.30 -5.72 -22.01
C GLU A 79 22.37 -4.91 -21.09
N ILE A 80 22.01 -3.70 -21.52
CA ILE A 80 21.06 -2.85 -20.78
C ILE A 80 19.69 -3.50 -20.68
N VAL A 81 19.17 -4.07 -21.77
CA VAL A 81 17.90 -4.81 -21.76
C VAL A 81 17.97 -6.02 -20.83
N ASP A 82 19.10 -6.74 -20.78
CA ASP A 82 19.25 -7.88 -19.89
C ASP A 82 19.32 -7.46 -18.41
N GLN A 83 19.95 -6.33 -18.09
CA GLN A 83 19.91 -5.74 -16.75
C GLN A 83 18.48 -5.35 -16.34
N ILE A 84 17.71 -4.73 -17.24
CA ILE A 84 16.30 -4.39 -17.00
C ILE A 84 15.47 -5.64 -16.74
N ARG A 85 15.64 -6.70 -17.54
CA ARG A 85 14.95 -7.98 -17.37
C ARG A 85 15.23 -8.58 -15.99
N ARG A 86 16.51 -8.72 -15.62
CA ARG A 86 16.93 -9.30 -14.32
C ARG A 86 16.45 -8.48 -13.13
N ALA A 87 16.53 -7.15 -13.23
CA ALA A 87 16.00 -6.27 -12.20
C ALA A 87 14.47 -6.43 -12.07
N SER A 88 13.75 -6.50 -13.18
CA SER A 88 12.29 -6.69 -13.18
C SER A 88 11.86 -8.05 -12.63
N GLU A 89 12.60 -9.13 -12.91
CA GLU A 89 12.35 -10.46 -12.34
C GLU A 89 12.53 -10.49 -10.82
N THR A 90 13.50 -9.72 -10.30
CA THR A 90 13.86 -9.72 -8.88
C THR A 90 13.06 -8.71 -8.06
N TRP A 91 12.79 -7.53 -8.64
CA TRP A 91 12.21 -6.36 -7.96
C TRP A 91 10.82 -5.99 -8.46
N GLY A 92 10.43 -6.46 -9.65
CA GLY A 92 9.08 -6.28 -10.15
C GLY A 92 8.13 -7.05 -9.25
N ALA A 93 7.32 -6.33 -8.49
CA ALA A 93 6.20 -6.93 -7.78
C ALA A 93 5.19 -7.41 -8.84
N LEU A 94 5.29 -8.68 -9.23
CA LEU A 94 4.19 -9.35 -9.90
C LEU A 94 3.12 -9.59 -8.84
N PRO A 95 1.89 -9.05 -8.99
CA PRO A 95 0.80 -9.44 -8.13
C PRO A 95 0.60 -10.95 -8.28
N GLY A 96 0.73 -11.67 -7.17
CA GLY A 96 0.35 -13.06 -6.91
C GLY A 96 0.25 -14.03 -8.09
N ASP A 97 1.07 -15.10 -8.04
CA ASP A 97 0.76 -16.46 -8.52
C ASP A 97 -0.20 -16.60 -9.73
N GLN A 98 0.05 -15.83 -10.78
CA GLN A 98 -0.58 -16.00 -12.08
C GLN A 98 0.54 -15.91 -13.10
N SER A 99 1.04 -17.08 -13.47
CA SER A 99 1.95 -17.29 -14.58
C SER A 99 1.34 -16.71 -15.86
N TRP A 100 1.75 -15.51 -16.25
CA TRP A 100 1.43 -14.97 -17.56
C TRP A 100 2.45 -15.50 -18.57
N SER A 101 2.04 -16.44 -19.41
CA SER A 101 2.81 -16.83 -20.59
C SER A 101 2.66 -15.74 -21.64
N ILE A 102 3.68 -14.90 -21.82
CA ILE A 102 3.83 -14.07 -23.02
C ILE A 102 3.95 -15.02 -24.22
N HIS A 103 2.88 -15.09 -25.03
CA HIS A 103 2.89 -15.65 -26.38
C HIS A 103 3.18 -14.55 -27.40
#